data_AF-A0A2H9PLF3-F1
#
_entry.id   AF-A0A2H9PLF3-F1
#
_cell.length_a   1.000
_cell.length_b   1.000
_cell.length_c   1.000
_cell.angle_alpha   90.00
_cell.angle_beta   90.00
_cell.angle_gamma   90.00
#
_symmetry.space_group_name_H-M   'P 1'
#
loop_
_entity.id
_entity.type
_entity.pdbx_description
1 polymer ?
#
loop_
_entity_poly.entity_id
_entity_poly.type
_entity_poly.pdbx_seq_one_letter_code
_entity_poly.pdbx_strand_id
1 'polypeptide(L)'
;MSKEKIVMCFGTFDVLHLGHINYFKQAKLKGFQLVVVVARDKNIPLNKKVRHCEEDRLRLIQELKIVDFAILGDEKDKMNPIIKFNPELICLGYDQEIDTYFLQKELIKLGLKTKIKRLEPYNENFHKSSLIKRFCKK
;
A
#
# COMPACT_ATOMS: atom_id res chain seq x y z
N MET A 1 -14.97 19.75 14.56
CA MET A 1 -13.98 19.52 13.49
C MET A 1 -14.37 18.24 12.77
N SER A 2 -14.55 18.27 11.45
CA SER A 2 -14.81 17.06 10.66
C SER A 2 -13.58 16.15 10.75
N LYS A 3 -13.76 14.87 11.11
CA LYS A 3 -12.69 13.87 11.05
C LYS A 3 -12.07 13.89 9.67
N GLU A 4 -10.74 14.06 9.58
CA GLU A 4 -10.04 14.01 8.30
C GLU A 4 -10.22 12.62 7.69
N LYS A 5 -10.67 12.59 6.44
CA LYS A 5 -10.92 11.33 5.74
C LYS A 5 -9.60 10.78 5.23
N ILE A 6 -9.36 9.50 5.46
CA ILE A 6 -8.12 8.80 5.17
C ILE A 6 -8.38 7.73 4.09
N VAL A 7 -7.48 7.68 3.11
CA VAL A 7 -7.31 6.56 2.20
C VAL A 7 -5.99 5.85 2.51
N MET A 8 -6.06 4.53 2.65
CA MET A 8 -4.87 3.71 2.92
C MET A 8 -4.46 2.89 1.70
N CYS A 9 -3.16 2.88 1.43
CA CYS A 9 -2.53 1.98 0.46
C CYS A 9 -1.55 1.05 1.18
N PHE A 10 -1.52 -0.23 0.81
CA PHE A 10 -0.61 -1.21 1.37
C PHE A 10 0.31 -1.76 0.30
N GLY A 11 1.56 -2.06 0.63
CA GLY A 11 2.47 -2.70 -0.32
C GLY A 11 3.90 -2.84 0.17
N THR A 12 4.69 -3.61 -0.56
CA THR A 12 6.14 -3.69 -0.34
C THR A 12 6.86 -2.44 -0.85
N PHE A 13 6.44 -1.92 -2.01
CA PHE A 13 7.03 -0.75 -2.67
C PHE A 13 8.55 -0.79 -2.87
N ASP A 14 9.08 -1.97 -3.18
CA ASP A 14 10.49 -2.14 -3.47
C ASP A 14 10.81 -1.80 -4.93
N VAL A 15 11.88 -1.05 -5.16
CA VAL A 15 12.24 -0.43 -6.45
C VAL A 15 11.09 0.47 -6.93
N LEU A 16 11.08 1.71 -6.49
CA LEU A 16 10.07 2.69 -6.89
C LEU A 16 10.03 2.88 -8.42
N HIS A 17 8.82 2.97 -8.97
CA HIS A 17 8.57 3.14 -10.38
C HIS A 17 7.21 3.80 -10.62
N LEU A 18 6.94 4.20 -11.87
CA LEU A 18 5.73 4.93 -12.25
C LEU A 18 4.43 4.19 -11.92
N GLY A 19 4.44 2.85 -11.94
CA GLY A 19 3.31 2.05 -11.43
C GLY A 19 2.91 2.38 -9.99
N HIS A 20 3.86 2.51 -9.06
CA HIS A 20 3.58 2.93 -7.68
C HIS A 20 3.07 4.37 -7.62
N ILE A 21 3.67 5.27 -8.41
CA ILE A 21 3.24 6.67 -8.46
C ILE A 21 1.80 6.79 -8.98
N ASN A 22 1.43 6.04 -10.03
CA ASN A 22 0.08 6.03 -10.55
C ASN A 22 -0.92 5.43 -9.55
N TYR A 23 -0.53 4.37 -8.84
CA TYR A 23 -1.32 3.78 -7.77
C TYR A 23 -1.64 4.80 -6.67
N PHE A 24 -0.62 5.53 -6.18
CA PHE A 24 -0.81 6.60 -5.20
C PHE A 24 -1.64 7.76 -5.74
N LYS A 25 -1.47 8.16 -7.01
CA LYS A 25 -2.31 9.18 -7.66
C LYS A 25 -3.77 8.79 -7.68
N GLN A 26 -4.08 7.57 -8.09
CA GLN A 26 -5.46 7.07 -8.12
C GLN A 26 -6.10 7.03 -6.72
N ALA A 27 -5.33 6.69 -5.69
CA ALA A 27 -5.79 6.73 -4.30
C ALA A 27 -6.03 8.17 -3.82
N LYS A 28 -5.08 9.09 -4.07
CA LYS A 28 -5.15 10.49 -3.65
C LYS A 28 -6.32 11.25 -4.31
N LEU A 29 -6.69 10.89 -5.54
CA LEU A 29 -7.85 11.47 -6.26
C LEU A 29 -9.20 11.27 -5.54
N LYS A 30 -9.26 10.43 -4.49
CA LYS A 30 -10.46 10.28 -3.66
C LYS A 30 -10.69 11.44 -2.69
N GLY A 31 -9.78 12.41 -2.65
CA GLY A 31 -9.91 13.65 -1.87
C GLY A 31 -9.62 13.47 -0.38
N PHE A 32 -8.88 12.42 -0.03
CA PHE A 32 -8.57 12.02 1.35
C PHE A 32 -7.06 12.14 1.61
N GLN A 33 -6.68 12.17 2.89
CA GLN A 33 -5.27 12.00 3.28
C GLN A 33 -4.81 10.59 2.91
N LEU A 34 -3.74 10.50 2.13
CA LEU A 34 -3.11 9.27 1.70
C LEU A 34 -2.10 8.81 2.75
N VAL A 35 -2.44 7.72 3.42
CA VAL A 35 -1.56 6.98 4.31
C VAL A 35 -1.05 5.74 3.57
N VAL A 36 0.26 5.61 3.44
CA VAL A 36 0.90 4.45 2.81
C VAL A 36 1.53 3.57 3.88
N VAL A 37 1.12 2.29 3.91
CA VAL A 37 1.67 1.28 4.81
C VAL A 37 2.66 0.41 4.05
N VAL A 38 3.93 0.54 4.42
CA VAL A 38 5.05 -0.19 3.86
C VAL A 38 5.21 -1.51 4.59
N ALA A 39 5.19 -2.63 3.86
CA ALA A 39 5.32 -3.96 4.45
C ALA A 39 6.68 -4.11 5.16
N ARG A 40 6.67 -4.72 6.35
CA ARG A 40 7.87 -5.14 7.07
C ARG A 40 8.60 -6.24 6.33
N ASP A 41 9.93 -6.26 6.36
CA ASP A 41 10.78 -7.27 5.72
C ASP A 41 10.41 -8.68 6.19
N LYS A 42 10.21 -8.87 7.51
CA LYS A 42 9.80 -10.16 8.08
C LYS A 42 8.41 -10.65 7.63
N ASN A 43 7.56 -9.75 7.16
CA ASN A 43 6.20 -10.07 6.69
C ASN A 43 6.16 -10.31 5.17
N ILE A 44 7.29 -10.15 4.49
CA ILE A 44 7.39 -10.40 3.05
C ILE A 44 7.67 -11.89 2.82
N PRO A 45 6.92 -12.57 1.93
CA PRO A 45 7.17 -13.96 1.58
C PRO A 45 8.61 -14.20 1.12
N LEU A 46 9.24 -15.28 1.60
CA LEU A 46 10.65 -15.61 1.31
C LEU A 46 10.94 -15.78 -0.19
N ASN A 47 9.94 -16.16 -0.98
CA ASN A 47 10.06 -16.29 -2.43
C ASN A 47 10.10 -14.93 -3.16
N LYS A 48 9.74 -13.83 -2.49
CA LYS A 48 9.77 -12.48 -3.07
C LYS A 48 11.12 -11.83 -2.82
N LYS A 49 11.91 -11.66 -3.88
CA LYS A 49 13.19 -10.94 -3.80
C LYS A 49 12.96 -9.44 -3.59
N VAL A 50 13.47 -8.90 -2.50
CA VAL A 50 13.42 -7.49 -2.13
C VAL A 50 14.85 -6.93 -2.13
N ARG A 51 15.05 -5.74 -2.71
CA ARG A 51 16.39 -5.13 -2.86
C ARG A 51 16.75 -4.15 -1.75
N HIS A 52 15.77 -3.43 -1.22
CA HIS A 52 15.97 -2.43 -0.18
C HIS A 52 15.30 -2.89 1.12
N CYS A 53 15.93 -2.63 2.27
CA CYS A 53 15.33 -2.92 3.57
C CYS A 53 14.07 -2.07 3.80
N GLU A 54 13.28 -2.45 4.80
CA GLU A 54 12.02 -1.76 5.11
C GLU A 54 12.18 -0.27 5.42
N GLU A 55 13.29 0.13 6.06
CA GLU A 55 13.59 1.53 6.38
C GLU A 55 13.87 2.36 5.13
N ASP A 56 14.65 1.82 4.19
CA ASP A 56 14.95 2.49 2.92
C ASP A 56 13.69 2.63 2.07
N ARG A 57 12.88 1.57 2.00
CA ARG A 57 11.59 1.61 1.30
C ARG A 57 10.67 2.65 1.93
N LEU A 58 10.60 2.70 3.27
CA LEU A 58 9.80 3.71 3.98
C LEU A 58 10.25 5.13 3.63
N ARG A 59 11.55 5.44 3.78
CA ARG A 59 12.10 6.77 3.52
C ARG A 59 11.81 7.21 2.09
N LEU A 60 11.99 6.33 1.12
CA LEU A 60 11.68 6.61 -0.28
C LEU A 60 10.20 6.98 -0.49
N ILE A 61 9.26 6.36 0.23
CA ILE A 61 7.85 6.74 0.16
C ILE A 61 7.59 8.08 0.84
N GLN A 62 8.25 8.37 1.97
CA GLN A 62 8.09 9.63 2.71
C GLN A 62 8.50 10.86 1.89
N GLU A 63 9.47 10.72 0.99
CA GLU A 63 9.90 11.81 0.10
C GLU A 63 8.88 12.14 -1.02
N LEU A 64 7.86 11.30 -1.22
CA LEU A 64 6.86 11.53 -2.26
C LEU A 64 5.84 12.57 -1.81
N LYS A 65 5.85 13.75 -2.43
CA LYS A 65 4.89 14.85 -2.18
C LYS A 65 3.41 14.46 -2.22
N ILE A 66 3.05 13.36 -2.88
CA ILE A 66 1.66 12.87 -2.97
C ILE A 66 1.20 12.10 -1.73
N VAL A 67 2.14 11.59 -0.94
CA VAL A 67 1.89 10.81 0.26
C VAL A 67 1.93 11.73 1.47
N ASP A 68 0.84 11.79 2.24
CA ASP A 68 0.79 12.64 3.43
C ASP A 68 1.50 11.95 4.61
N PHE A 69 1.31 10.64 4.74
CA PHE A 69 1.99 9.84 5.75
C PHE A 69 2.44 8.50 5.17
N ALA A 70 3.66 8.09 5.48
CA ALA A 70 4.11 6.73 5.25
C ALA A 70 4.61 6.13 6.56
N ILE A 71 4.17 4.90 6.82
CA ILE A 71 4.50 4.15 8.04
C ILE A 71 4.85 2.71 7.69
N LEU A 72 5.58 2.05 8.57
CA LEU A 72 5.74 0.61 8.49
C LEU A 72 4.46 -0.09 8.94
N GLY A 73 4.20 -1.24 8.34
CA GLY A 73 3.18 -2.16 8.80
C GLY A 73 3.46 -2.66 10.22
N ASP A 74 2.44 -3.22 10.83
CA ASP A 74 2.61 -3.85 12.13
C ASP A 74 3.41 -5.14 12.02
N GLU A 75 4.10 -5.44 13.10
CA GLU A 75 4.99 -6.58 13.23
C GLU A 75 4.30 -7.90 13.52
N LYS A 76 3.08 -7.87 14.05
CA LYS A 76 2.32 -9.04 14.51
C LYS A 76 0.93 -9.08 13.89
N ASP A 77 0.24 -7.95 13.81
CA ASP A 77 -1.13 -7.87 13.34
C ASP A 77 -1.31 -6.82 12.22
N LYS A 78 -1.52 -7.32 10.99
CA LYS A 78 -1.74 -6.50 9.80
C LYS A 78 -2.96 -5.58 9.90
N MET A 79 -3.89 -5.84 10.83
CA MET A 79 -5.07 -5.01 11.07
C MET A 79 -4.78 -3.78 11.94
N ASN A 80 -3.72 -3.79 12.75
CA ASN A 80 -3.39 -2.69 13.66
C ASN A 80 -3.29 -1.31 12.97
N PRO A 81 -2.62 -1.16 11.80
CA PRO A 81 -2.59 0.12 11.11
C PRO A 81 -4.00 0.57 10.68
N ILE A 82 -4.85 -0.37 10.27
CA ILE A 82 -6.23 -0.05 9.85
C ILE A 82 -7.05 0.40 11.05
N ILE A 83 -6.94 -0.28 12.19
CA ILE A 83 -7.65 0.07 13.43
C ILE A 83 -7.20 1.46 13.91
N LYS A 84 -5.89 1.71 13.93
CA LYS A 84 -5.31 2.96 14.42
C LYS A 84 -5.73 4.17 13.57
N PHE A 85 -5.73 4.03 12.25
CA PHE A 85 -6.05 5.14 11.35
C PHE A 85 -7.55 5.22 11.00
N ASN A 86 -8.30 4.12 11.18
CA ASN A 86 -9.74 4.02 10.90
C ASN A 86 -10.12 4.70 9.56
N PRO A 87 -9.61 4.18 8.43
CA PRO A 87 -9.75 4.81 7.13
C PRO A 87 -11.14 4.65 6.53
N GLU A 88 -11.56 5.60 5.72
CA GLU A 88 -12.79 5.53 4.94
C GLU A 88 -12.63 4.58 3.74
N LEU A 89 -11.41 4.47 3.22
CA LEU A 89 -11.12 3.67 2.03
C LEU A 89 -9.76 2.98 2.13
N ILE A 90 -9.73 1.70 1.81
CA ILE A 90 -8.51 0.95 1.49
C ILE A 90 -8.46 0.78 -0.02
N CYS A 91 -7.38 1.28 -0.62
CA CYS A 91 -7.05 1.02 -2.01
C CYS A 91 -6.14 -0.21 -2.09
N LEU A 92 -6.47 -1.12 -3.00
CA LEU A 92 -5.65 -2.28 -3.34
C LEU A 92 -5.07 -2.08 -4.74
N GLY A 93 -3.82 -2.48 -4.92
CA GLY A 93 -3.20 -2.60 -6.24
C GLY A 93 -3.89 -3.66 -7.08
N TYR A 94 -3.90 -3.48 -8.39
CA TYR A 94 -4.52 -4.42 -9.34
C TYR A 94 -3.98 -5.85 -9.20
N ASP A 95 -2.69 -5.98 -8.87
CA ASP A 95 -1.92 -7.22 -8.76
C ASP A 95 -1.95 -7.86 -7.36
N GLN A 96 -2.67 -7.27 -6.39
CA GLN A 96 -2.72 -7.79 -5.03
C GLN A 96 -3.76 -8.91 -4.89
N GLU A 97 -3.34 -10.15 -4.74
CA GLU A 97 -4.24 -11.30 -4.50
C GLU A 97 -4.74 -11.32 -3.05
N ILE A 98 -5.60 -10.36 -2.70
CA ILE A 98 -6.26 -10.27 -1.40
C ILE A 98 -7.73 -10.62 -1.57
N ASP A 99 -8.22 -11.54 -0.74
CA ASP A 99 -9.64 -11.83 -0.60
C ASP A 99 -10.35 -10.62 0.04
N THR A 100 -10.98 -9.81 -0.81
CA THR A 100 -11.71 -8.61 -0.39
C THR A 100 -12.96 -8.94 0.42
N TYR A 101 -13.57 -10.11 0.22
CA TYR A 101 -14.75 -10.53 0.98
C TYR A 101 -14.37 -10.88 2.42
N PHE A 102 -13.31 -11.67 2.60
CA PHE A 102 -12.77 -11.95 3.92
C PHE A 102 -12.31 -10.67 4.62
N LEU A 103 -11.53 -9.82 3.93
CA LEU A 103 -11.07 -8.55 4.51
C LEU A 103 -12.26 -7.66 4.93
N GLN A 104 -13.30 -7.56 4.11
CA GLN A 104 -14.49 -6.78 4.45
C GLN A 104 -15.20 -7.33 5.70
N LYS A 105 -15.28 -8.66 5.85
CA LYS A 105 -15.84 -9.29 7.06
C LYS A 105 -15.05 -8.95 8.32
N GLU A 106 -13.73 -9.02 8.26
CA GLU A 106 -12.88 -8.67 9.40
C GLU A 106 -13.02 -7.20 9.78
N LEU A 107 -13.09 -6.29 8.80
CA LEU A 107 -13.35 -4.87 9.06
C LEU A 107 -14.70 -4.64 9.76
N ILE A 108 -15.75 -5.34 9.34
CA ILE A 108 -17.08 -5.26 9.96
C ILE A 108 -17.05 -5.79 11.40
N LYS A 109 -16.37 -6.91 11.66
CA LYS A 109 -16.20 -7.45 13.02
C LYS A 109 -15.50 -6.47 13.96
N LEU A 110 -14.57 -5.68 13.44
CA LEU A 110 -13.87 -4.62 14.16
C LEU A 110 -14.69 -3.32 14.27
N GLY A 111 -15.93 -3.28 13.75
CA GLY A 111 -16.80 -2.10 13.80
C GLY A 111 -16.44 -1.00 12.79
N LEU A 112 -15.57 -1.30 11.81
CA LEU A 112 -15.10 -0.33 10.82
C LEU A 112 -16.03 -0.31 9.59
N LYS A 113 -16.37 0.90 9.13
CA LYS A 113 -17.16 1.13 7.90
C LYS A 113 -16.28 1.37 6.67
N THR A 114 -15.02 0.93 6.74
CA THR A 114 -14.01 1.08 5.70
C THR A 114 -14.47 0.37 4.42
N LYS A 115 -14.42 1.09 3.30
CA LYS A 115 -14.64 0.54 1.96
C LYS A 115 -13.34 -0.02 1.40
N ILE A 116 -13.42 -1.03 0.54
CA ILE A 116 -12.27 -1.57 -0.18
C ILE A 116 -12.46 -1.31 -1.68
N LYS A 117 -11.42 -0.81 -2.35
CA LYS A 117 -11.43 -0.63 -3.81
C LYS A 117 -10.12 -1.08 -4.42
N ARG A 118 -10.21 -1.97 -5.42
CA ARG A 118 -9.08 -2.28 -6.31
C ARG A 118 -8.93 -1.17 -7.34
N LEU A 119 -7.70 -0.72 -7.56
CA LEU A 119 -7.36 0.34 -8.51
C LEU A 119 -6.87 -0.25 -9.83
N GLU A 120 -6.98 0.55 -10.89
CA GLU A 120 -6.66 0.12 -12.25
C GLU A 120 -5.13 0.02 -12.44
N PRO A 121 -4.66 -0.91 -13.30
CA PRO A 121 -3.26 -1.02 -13.64
C PRO A 121 -2.73 0.22 -14.37
N TYR A 122 -1.41 0.46 -14.26
CA TYR A 122 -0.71 1.45 -15.07
C TYR A 122 0.17 0.75 -16.10
N ASN A 123 -0.27 0.76 -17.37
CA ASN A 123 0.48 0.27 -18.53
C ASN A 123 1.27 -1.03 -18.22
N GLU A 124 0.53 -2.13 -18.14
CA GLU A 124 0.96 -3.42 -17.54
C GLU A 124 2.26 -4.01 -18.09
N ASN A 125 2.63 -3.64 -19.32
CA ASN A 125 3.75 -4.22 -20.04
C ASN A 125 5.14 -3.71 -19.57
N PHE A 126 5.22 -2.56 -18.88
CA PHE A 126 6.51 -1.91 -18.60
C PHE A 126 6.78 -1.59 -17.12
N HIS A 127 5.76 -1.64 -16.25
CA HIS A 127 5.86 -1.08 -14.90
C HIS A 127 5.48 -2.05 -13.77
N LYS A 128 5.95 -3.30 -13.86
CA LYS A 128 5.97 -4.25 -12.73
C LYS A 128 7.36 -4.27 -12.08
N SER A 129 7.41 -4.26 -10.75
CA SER A 129 8.69 -4.31 -10.03
C SER A 129 9.48 -5.59 -10.37
N SER A 130 8.80 -6.70 -10.67
CA SER A 130 9.42 -7.95 -11.12
C SER A 130 10.15 -7.80 -12.46
N LEU A 131 9.58 -7.05 -13.41
CA LEU A 131 10.19 -6.78 -14.71
C LEU A 131 11.42 -5.86 -14.57
N ILE A 132 11.28 -4.76 -13.81
CA ILE A 132 12.38 -3.81 -13.60
C ILE A 132 13.56 -4.49 -12.89
N LYS A 133 13.29 -5.32 -11.87
CA LYS A 133 14.33 -6.07 -11.15
C LYS A 133 15.13 -7.03 -12.03
N ARG A 134 14.57 -7.49 -13.16
CA ARG A 134 15.25 -8.36 -14.13
C ARG A 134 16.28 -7.60 -14.97
N PHE A 135 16.06 -6.30 -15.22
CA PHE A 135 17.00 -5.43 -15.94
C PHE A 135 18.08 -4.84 -15.04
N CYS A 136 17.80 -4.67 -13.75
CA CYS A 136 18.81 -4.27 -12.75
C CYS A 136 19.69 -5.44 -12.28
N LYS A 137 20.20 -6.28 -13.19
CA LYS A 137 21.22 -7.28 -12.81
C LYS A 137 22.49 -6.52 -12.41
N LYS A 138 22.95 -6.73 -11.17
CA LYS A 138 24.36 -6.50 -10.82
C LYS A 138 25.18 -7.60 -11.50
#